data_AF-A0A8S0FLK4-F1
#
_entry.id   AF-A0A8S0FLK4-F1
#
_cell.length_a   1.000
_cell.length_b   1.000
_cell.length_c   1.000
_cell.angle_alpha   90.00
_cell.angle_beta   90.00
_cell.angle_gamma   90.00
#
_symmetry.space_group_name_H-M   'P 1'
#
loop_
_entity.id
_entity.type
_entity.pdbx_description
1 polymer ?
#
loop_
_entity_poly.entity_id
_entity_poly.type
_entity_poly.pdbx_seq_one_letter_code
_entity_poly.pdbx_strand_id
1 'polypeptide(L)'
;MYVPDTGATADAMRWGTGTALYEDLVARVKVALEYNRKNKLLSVCWMQGEFDLMSPDYEKHPDLFYQMVTSFRSELSEYSSQCVGNSSERVPWLCGDTTWYWKESYQKEYDFIYGHYRQRTDDEIHFLSFQDSNRHELTNEPEEDADDLSVGYLGSSWRTELMLDNVTEKYTF
;
A
#
# COMPACT_ATOMS: atom_id res chain seq x y z
N MET A 1 -13.91 -4.99 12.13
CA MET A 1 -14.70 -3.91 12.75
C MET A 1 -13.77 -2.75 13.10
N TYR A 2 -14.25 -1.51 13.17
CA TYR A 2 -13.49 -0.39 13.75
C TYR A 2 -14.00 -0.09 15.16
N VAL A 3 -13.08 0.13 16.09
CA VAL A 3 -13.38 0.49 17.48
C VAL A 3 -12.58 1.75 17.80
N PRO A 4 -13.21 2.91 18.12
CA PRO A 4 -12.50 4.18 18.27
C PRO A 4 -11.30 4.16 19.22
N ASP A 5 -11.38 3.39 20.31
CA ASP A 5 -10.31 3.32 21.33
C ASP A 5 -9.17 2.38 20.95
N THR A 6 -9.39 1.43 20.03
CA THR A 6 -8.42 0.36 19.71
C THR A 6 -8.13 0.20 18.22
N GLY A 7 -8.75 1.02 17.36
CA GLY A 7 -8.57 0.99 15.90
C GLY A 7 -9.31 -0.13 15.18
N ALA A 8 -8.85 -0.43 13.97
CA ALA A 8 -9.31 -1.60 13.22
C ALA A 8 -8.96 -2.91 13.97
N THR A 9 -9.91 -3.85 14.02
CA THR A 9 -9.68 -5.19 14.56
C THR A 9 -8.71 -6.00 13.71
N ALA A 10 -8.06 -7.00 14.29
CA ALA A 10 -7.16 -7.93 13.59
C ALA A 10 -7.82 -8.59 12.35
N ASP A 11 -9.13 -8.86 12.39
CA ASP A 11 -9.86 -9.48 11.27
C ASP A 11 -10.29 -8.48 10.18
N ALA A 12 -9.86 -7.21 10.24
CA ALA A 12 -10.19 -6.22 9.22
C ALA A 12 -9.33 -6.46 7.97
N MET A 13 -9.97 -6.87 6.86
CA MET A 13 -9.27 -7.25 5.62
C MET A 13 -9.74 -6.47 4.38
N ARG A 14 -10.55 -5.41 4.55
CA ARG A 14 -11.18 -4.69 3.44
C ARG A 14 -10.80 -3.21 3.47
N TRP A 15 -10.25 -2.73 2.37
CA TRP A 15 -10.09 -1.31 2.09
C TRP A 15 -11.34 -0.73 1.40
N GLY A 16 -11.46 0.59 1.43
CA GLY A 16 -12.59 1.33 0.88
C GLY A 16 -13.20 2.28 1.91
N THR A 17 -13.83 3.36 1.44
CA THR A 17 -14.46 4.35 2.32
C THR A 17 -15.49 3.69 3.24
N GLY A 18 -15.44 4.01 4.53
CA GLY A 18 -16.32 3.45 5.57
C GLY A 18 -15.97 2.03 6.03
N THR A 19 -14.89 1.42 5.53
CA THR A 19 -14.38 0.16 6.08
C THR A 19 -13.50 0.40 7.29
N ALA A 20 -13.29 -0.65 8.09
CA ALA A 20 -12.51 -0.52 9.32
C ALA A 20 -11.05 -0.07 9.09
N LEU A 21 -10.40 -0.57 8.02
CA LEU A 21 -9.03 -0.17 7.69
C LEU A 21 -8.95 1.30 7.24
N TYR A 22 -9.95 1.78 6.50
CA TYR A 22 -10.01 3.18 6.09
C TYR A 22 -10.22 4.13 7.29
N GLU A 23 -11.16 3.80 8.19
CA GLU A 23 -11.39 4.58 9.40
C GLU A 23 -10.12 4.65 10.27
N ASP A 24 -9.40 3.53 10.39
CA ASP A 24 -8.13 3.47 11.11
C ASP A 24 -7.05 4.34 10.47
N LEU A 25 -6.89 4.29 9.14
CA LEU A 25 -5.98 5.15 8.40
C LEU A 25 -6.25 6.64 8.69
N VAL A 26 -7.50 7.08 8.54
CA VAL A 26 -7.85 8.49 8.72
C VAL A 26 -7.68 8.92 10.18
N ALA A 27 -8.18 8.12 11.13
CA ALA A 27 -8.12 8.45 12.54
C ALA A 27 -6.67 8.57 13.03
N ARG A 28 -5.79 7.64 12.64
CA ARG A 28 -4.38 7.66 13.05
C ARG A 28 -3.62 8.84 12.46
N VAL A 29 -3.92 9.23 11.22
CA VAL A 29 -3.33 10.43 10.60
C VAL A 29 -3.81 11.69 11.33
N LYS A 30 -5.10 11.81 11.63
CA LYS A 30 -5.65 12.95 12.39
C LYS A 30 -4.98 13.06 13.78
N VAL A 31 -4.88 11.97 14.52
CA VAL A 31 -4.18 11.92 15.81
C VAL A 31 -2.73 12.37 15.69
N ALA A 32 -2.00 11.91 14.67
CA ALA A 32 -0.61 12.32 14.44
C ALA A 32 -0.48 13.82 14.15
N LEU A 33 -1.44 14.42 13.43
CA LEU A 33 -1.45 15.85 13.12
C LEU A 33 -1.87 16.71 14.31
N GLU A 34 -2.86 16.26 15.08
CA GLU A 34 -3.35 16.92 16.29
C GLU A 34 -2.30 16.95 17.40
N TYR A 35 -1.49 15.90 17.51
CA TYR A 35 -0.45 15.78 18.54
C TYR A 35 0.49 17.00 18.58
N ASN A 36 0.82 17.57 17.42
CA ASN A 36 1.63 18.77 17.34
C ASN A 36 1.31 19.55 16.05
N ARG A 37 0.88 20.82 16.20
CA ARG A 37 0.56 21.72 15.09
C ARG A 37 1.71 21.98 14.11
N LYS A 38 2.96 21.65 14.49
CA LYS A 38 4.14 21.73 13.61
C LYS A 38 4.34 20.49 12.75
N ASN A 39 3.65 19.38 13.05
CA ASN A 39 3.74 18.16 12.25
C ASN A 39 3.26 18.44 10.83
N LYS A 40 3.90 17.78 9.87
CA LYS A 40 3.57 17.90 8.45
C LYS A 40 3.31 16.52 7.84
N LEU A 41 2.14 16.34 7.23
CA LEU A 41 1.85 15.18 6.39
C LEU A 41 2.48 15.40 5.02
N LEU A 42 3.48 14.58 4.69
CA LEU A 42 4.23 14.69 3.44
C LEU A 42 3.58 13.90 2.30
N SER A 43 3.14 12.68 2.57
CA SER A 43 2.56 11.76 1.60
C SER A 43 1.94 10.57 2.30
N VAL A 44 1.15 9.79 1.57
CA VAL A 44 0.78 8.42 1.91
C VAL A 44 1.64 7.48 1.06
N CYS A 45 2.35 6.55 1.70
CA CYS A 45 3.01 5.44 0.99
C CYS A 45 2.01 4.29 0.89
N TRP A 46 1.66 3.88 -0.33
CA TRP A 46 0.61 2.91 -0.60
C TRP A 46 1.15 1.76 -1.44
N MET A 47 1.08 0.54 -0.91
CA MET A 47 1.41 -0.69 -1.64
C MET A 47 0.26 -1.66 -1.40
N GLN A 48 -0.60 -1.79 -2.39
CA GLN A 48 -1.77 -2.67 -2.36
C GLN A 48 -2.25 -2.92 -3.77
N GLY A 49 -2.72 -4.14 -4.02
CA GLY A 49 -3.45 -4.51 -5.23
C GLY A 49 -3.41 -6.01 -5.49
N GLU A 50 -2.42 -6.70 -4.93
CA GLU A 50 -2.12 -8.13 -5.10
C GLU A 50 -3.36 -9.03 -5.01
N PHE A 51 -4.12 -8.93 -3.93
CA PHE A 51 -5.31 -9.76 -3.74
C PHE A 51 -6.48 -9.37 -4.66
N ASP A 52 -6.53 -8.11 -5.12
CA ASP A 52 -7.54 -7.69 -6.09
C ASP A 52 -7.22 -8.22 -7.50
N LEU A 53 -5.94 -8.51 -7.81
CA LEU A 53 -5.55 -9.19 -9.07
C LEU A 53 -6.20 -10.57 -9.19
N MET A 54 -6.44 -11.24 -8.06
CA MET A 54 -7.09 -12.56 -8.02
C MET A 54 -8.61 -12.49 -8.08
N SER A 55 -9.19 -11.29 -7.98
CA SER A 55 -10.63 -11.09 -7.88
C SER A 55 -11.28 -11.09 -9.26
N PRO A 56 -12.46 -11.73 -9.44
CA PRO A 56 -13.24 -11.57 -10.66
C PRO A 56 -13.75 -10.13 -10.85
N ASP A 57 -13.70 -9.30 -9.80
CA ASP A 57 -14.13 -7.91 -9.75
C ASP A 57 -12.96 -6.91 -9.79
N TYR A 58 -11.75 -7.32 -10.23
CA TYR A 58 -10.55 -6.47 -10.25
C TYR A 58 -10.77 -5.11 -10.94
N GLU A 59 -11.69 -5.05 -11.91
CA GLU A 59 -12.01 -3.83 -12.65
C GLU A 59 -12.62 -2.73 -11.79
N LYS A 60 -13.18 -3.06 -10.62
CA LYS A 60 -13.72 -2.08 -9.66
C LYS A 60 -12.64 -1.39 -8.83
N HIS A 61 -11.44 -1.97 -8.75
CA HIS A 61 -10.37 -1.48 -7.87
C HIS A 61 -10.02 -0.01 -8.12
N PRO A 62 -9.78 0.47 -9.36
CA PRO A 62 -9.36 1.85 -9.57
C PRO A 62 -10.36 2.89 -9.07
N ASP A 63 -11.65 2.66 -9.28
CA ASP A 63 -12.70 3.58 -8.84
C ASP A 63 -12.83 3.59 -7.31
N LEU A 64 -12.76 2.41 -6.67
CA LEU A 64 -12.81 2.29 -5.21
C LEU A 64 -11.57 2.93 -4.56
N PHE A 65 -10.39 2.74 -5.12
CA PHE A 65 -9.17 3.39 -4.68
C PHE A 65 -9.28 4.91 -4.81
N TYR A 66 -9.71 5.41 -5.96
CA TYR A 66 -9.84 6.85 -6.18
C TYR A 66 -10.88 7.50 -5.24
N GLN A 67 -11.99 6.81 -4.98
CA GLN A 67 -12.97 7.23 -3.99
C GLN A 67 -12.31 7.34 -2.60
N MET A 68 -11.52 6.34 -2.21
CA MET A 68 -10.82 6.33 -0.92
C MET A 68 -9.82 7.49 -0.80
N VAL A 69 -9.00 7.75 -1.83
CA VAL A 69 -8.06 8.88 -1.87
C VAL A 69 -8.81 10.21 -1.73
N THR A 70 -9.91 10.38 -2.46
CA THR A 70 -10.74 11.59 -2.41
C THR A 70 -11.36 11.80 -1.04
N SER A 71 -11.93 10.74 -0.44
CA SER A 71 -12.49 10.78 0.91
C SER A 71 -11.42 11.13 1.95
N PHE A 72 -10.24 10.49 1.89
CA PHE A 72 -9.12 10.76 2.80
C PHE A 72 -8.72 12.24 2.77
N ARG A 73 -8.53 12.81 1.58
CA ARG A 73 -8.13 14.21 1.41
C ARG A 73 -9.20 15.20 1.91
N SER A 74 -10.47 14.89 1.66
CA SER A 74 -11.61 15.68 2.14
C SER A 74 -11.69 15.69 3.67
N GLU A 75 -11.51 14.53 4.29
CA GLU A 75 -11.56 14.37 5.74
C GLU A 75 -10.39 15.03 6.49
N LEU A 76 -9.31 15.36 5.77
CA LEU A 76 -8.16 16.10 6.32
C LEU A 76 -8.21 17.60 6.04
N SER A 77 -9.32 18.13 5.51
CA SER A 77 -9.45 19.55 5.13
C SER A 77 -9.11 20.54 6.25
N GLU A 78 -9.53 20.27 7.50
CA GLU A 78 -9.19 21.10 8.67
C GLU A 78 -7.69 21.10 8.99
N TYR A 79 -6.95 20.08 8.53
CA TYR A 79 -5.51 19.92 8.68
C TYR A 79 -4.72 20.40 7.46
N SER A 80 -5.33 21.12 6.51
CA SER A 80 -4.65 21.57 5.27
C SER A 80 -3.35 22.32 5.55
N SER A 81 -3.33 23.20 6.55
CA SER A 81 -2.11 23.93 6.93
C SER A 81 -0.97 23.04 7.41
N GLN A 82 -1.24 21.77 7.74
CA GLN A 82 -0.26 20.75 8.12
C GLN A 82 0.01 19.74 6.99
N CYS A 83 -0.65 19.85 5.83
CA CYS A 83 -0.34 19.02 4.67
C CYS A 83 0.76 19.67 3.81
N VAL A 84 1.45 18.85 3.00
CA VAL A 84 2.38 19.36 1.99
C VAL A 84 1.68 20.37 1.08
N GLY A 85 2.39 21.44 0.71
CA GLY A 85 1.79 22.55 -0.05
C GLY A 85 0.69 23.33 0.69
N ASN A 86 0.47 23.07 1.99
CA ASN A 86 -0.63 23.59 2.80
C ASN A 86 -2.02 23.24 2.23
N SER A 87 -2.17 22.08 1.60
CA SER A 87 -3.44 21.62 1.00
C SER A 87 -3.63 20.12 1.25
N SER A 88 -4.74 19.75 1.90
CA SER A 88 -5.10 18.33 2.06
C SER A 88 -5.48 17.68 0.73
N GLU A 89 -6.06 18.45 -0.20
CA GLU A 89 -6.44 18.02 -1.56
C GLU A 89 -5.24 17.59 -2.41
N ARG A 90 -4.04 18.05 -2.05
CA ARG A 90 -2.80 17.80 -2.79
C ARG A 90 -1.86 16.84 -2.08
N VAL A 91 -2.30 16.15 -1.03
CA VAL A 91 -1.48 15.14 -0.35
C VAL A 91 -1.13 14.02 -1.36
N PRO A 92 0.16 13.82 -1.69
CA PRO A 92 0.59 12.80 -2.63
C PRO A 92 0.35 11.39 -2.09
N TRP A 93 -0.09 10.51 -2.98
CA TRP A 93 -0.13 9.07 -2.76
C TRP A 93 0.98 8.44 -3.59
N LEU A 94 2.00 7.93 -2.91
CA LEU A 94 3.14 7.23 -3.50
C LEU A 94 2.76 5.76 -3.63
N CYS A 95 2.27 5.37 -4.80
CA CYS A 95 1.79 4.02 -5.08
C CYS A 95 2.95 3.14 -5.56
N GLY A 96 3.47 2.31 -4.67
CA GLY A 96 4.53 1.37 -4.97
C GLY A 96 4.06 0.24 -5.89
N ASP A 97 4.98 -0.26 -6.68
CA ASP A 97 4.80 -1.43 -7.53
C ASP A 97 4.79 -2.74 -6.70
N THR A 98 4.52 -3.86 -7.36
CA THR A 98 4.52 -5.20 -6.76
C THR A 98 5.68 -6.08 -7.27
N THR A 99 5.80 -7.30 -6.75
CA THR A 99 6.85 -8.26 -7.13
C THR A 99 6.64 -8.82 -8.53
N TRP A 100 7.68 -9.46 -9.09
CA TRP A 100 7.61 -10.08 -10.41
C TRP A 100 6.52 -11.17 -10.49
N TYR A 101 6.32 -11.94 -9.42
CA TYR A 101 5.32 -13.02 -9.38
C TYR A 101 3.91 -12.52 -9.66
N TRP A 102 3.48 -11.42 -9.02
CA TRP A 102 2.13 -10.87 -9.21
C TRP A 102 1.93 -10.31 -10.62
N LYS A 103 2.98 -9.70 -11.18
CA LYS A 103 2.99 -9.18 -12.55
C LYS A 103 2.82 -10.29 -13.57
N GLU A 104 3.60 -11.36 -13.47
CA GLU A 104 3.56 -12.45 -14.43
C GLU A 104 2.33 -13.34 -14.28
N SER A 105 1.91 -13.61 -13.04
CA SER A 105 0.78 -14.50 -12.75
C SER A 105 -0.57 -13.88 -13.12
N TYR A 106 -0.68 -12.55 -13.07
CA TYR A 106 -1.92 -11.80 -13.29
C TYR A 106 -1.69 -10.61 -14.23
N GLN A 107 -0.98 -10.83 -15.33
CA GLN A 107 -0.52 -9.75 -16.22
C GLN A 107 -1.63 -8.80 -16.65
N LYS A 108 -2.79 -9.34 -17.05
CA LYS A 108 -3.93 -8.53 -17.51
C LYS A 108 -4.46 -7.65 -16.37
N GLU A 109 -4.67 -8.23 -15.20
CA GLU A 109 -5.21 -7.55 -14.03
C GLU A 109 -4.20 -6.55 -13.46
N TYR A 110 -2.89 -6.87 -13.52
CA TYR A 110 -1.80 -5.98 -13.12
C TYR A 110 -1.74 -4.77 -14.04
N ASP A 111 -1.77 -4.98 -15.35
CA ASP A 111 -1.79 -3.89 -16.33
C ASP A 111 -3.01 -2.99 -16.15
N PHE A 112 -4.14 -3.57 -15.73
CA PHE A 112 -5.32 -2.79 -15.39
C PHE A 112 -5.15 -2.01 -14.08
N ILE A 113 -4.92 -2.67 -12.95
CA ILE A 113 -4.88 -2.04 -11.62
C ILE A 113 -3.70 -1.08 -11.50
N TYR A 114 -2.46 -1.58 -11.68
CA TYR A 114 -1.27 -0.75 -11.53
C TYR A 114 -1.09 0.21 -12.71
N GLY A 115 -1.71 -0.07 -13.86
CA GLY A 115 -1.81 0.89 -14.97
C GLY A 115 -2.56 2.16 -14.58
N HIS A 116 -3.62 2.06 -13.77
CA HIS A 116 -4.33 3.23 -13.26
C HIS A 116 -3.48 4.06 -12.29
N TYR A 117 -2.62 3.43 -11.48
CA TYR A 117 -1.66 4.18 -10.66
C TYR A 117 -0.66 4.96 -11.52
N ARG A 118 -0.17 4.36 -12.63
CA ARG A 118 0.79 4.99 -13.55
C ARG A 118 0.25 6.22 -14.29
N GLN A 119 -1.06 6.34 -14.44
CA GLN A 119 -1.70 7.34 -15.31
C GLN A 119 -2.32 8.52 -14.55
N ARG A 120 -2.06 8.65 -13.25
CA ARG A 120 -2.75 9.62 -12.36
C ARG A 120 -1.84 10.60 -11.63
N THR A 121 -0.66 10.91 -12.19
CA THR A 121 0.27 11.90 -11.60
C THR A 121 -0.39 13.27 -11.40
N ASP A 122 -1.29 13.69 -12.30
CA ASP A 122 -2.03 14.96 -12.21
C ASP A 122 -3.01 14.98 -11.00
N ASP A 123 -3.45 13.80 -10.53
CA ASP A 123 -4.27 13.62 -9.34
C ASP A 123 -3.42 13.48 -8.05
N GLU A 124 -2.12 13.79 -8.12
CA GLU A 124 -1.15 13.56 -7.04
C GLU A 124 -1.04 12.09 -6.63
N ILE A 125 -1.21 11.18 -7.60
CA ILE A 125 -0.97 9.73 -7.44
C ILE A 125 0.27 9.38 -8.25
N HIS A 126 1.35 9.03 -7.56
CA HIS A 126 2.67 8.86 -8.14
C HIS A 126 3.07 7.39 -8.07
N PHE A 127 3.21 6.74 -9.23
CA PHE A 127 3.65 5.35 -9.29
C PHE A 127 5.16 5.22 -9.10
N LEU A 128 5.58 4.32 -8.22
CA LEU A 128 6.98 4.04 -7.90
C LEU A 128 7.34 2.60 -8.25
N SER A 129 8.15 2.40 -9.29
CA SER A 129 8.77 1.10 -9.59
C SER A 129 10.05 0.91 -8.80
N PHE A 130 10.30 -0.32 -8.36
CA PHE A 130 11.52 -0.71 -7.63
C PHE A 130 12.54 -1.45 -8.49
N GLN A 131 12.12 -2.00 -9.64
CA GLN A 131 12.97 -2.75 -10.54
C GLN A 131 12.55 -2.64 -12.00
N ASP A 132 13.49 -2.89 -12.90
CA ASP A 132 13.18 -3.06 -14.32
C ASP A 132 12.27 -4.28 -14.53
N SER A 133 11.39 -4.22 -15.54
CA SER A 133 10.33 -5.22 -15.76
C SER A 133 10.82 -6.65 -16.03
N ASN A 134 12.10 -6.83 -16.35
CA ASN A 134 12.67 -8.12 -16.76
C ASN A 134 13.52 -8.80 -15.68
N ARG A 135 13.50 -8.29 -14.43
CA ARG A 135 14.29 -8.83 -13.31
C ARG A 135 13.40 -9.59 -12.35
N HIS A 136 13.84 -10.80 -11.98
CA HIS A 136 13.20 -11.64 -10.97
C HIS A 136 14.09 -11.66 -9.73
N GLU A 137 13.98 -10.57 -8.96
CA GLU A 137 14.71 -10.34 -7.72
C GLU A 137 13.79 -9.60 -6.74
N LEU A 138 14.28 -9.39 -5.51
CA LEU A 138 13.62 -8.59 -4.47
C LEU A 138 12.35 -9.22 -3.88
N THR A 139 12.25 -10.56 -3.90
CA THR A 139 11.23 -11.31 -3.16
C THR A 139 11.85 -12.07 -1.98
N ASN A 140 11.02 -12.75 -1.19
CA ASN A 140 11.48 -13.69 -0.16
C ASN A 140 11.80 -15.08 -0.75
N GLU A 141 11.91 -15.26 -2.07
CA GLU A 141 12.45 -16.51 -2.60
C GLU A 141 13.88 -16.73 -2.11
N PRO A 142 14.23 -17.93 -1.59
CA PRO A 142 15.56 -18.17 -1.02
C PRO A 142 16.73 -17.88 -1.97
N GLU A 143 16.52 -17.98 -3.28
CA GLU A 143 17.53 -17.66 -4.29
C GLU A 143 17.72 -16.14 -4.48
N GLU A 144 16.74 -15.32 -4.09
CA GLU A 144 16.73 -13.86 -4.22
C GLU A 144 17.08 -13.13 -2.90
N ASP A 145 17.08 -13.85 -1.77
CA ASP A 145 17.37 -13.34 -0.42
C ASP A 145 18.48 -14.15 0.26
N ALA A 146 19.71 -14.00 -0.26
CA ALA A 146 20.88 -14.73 0.22
C ALA A 146 21.43 -14.17 1.54
N ASP A 147 21.98 -15.06 2.37
CA ASP A 147 22.66 -14.70 3.63
C ASP A 147 23.84 -13.74 3.38
N ASP A 148 24.01 -12.76 4.27
CA ASP A 148 25.24 -11.98 4.41
C ASP A 148 25.78 -12.11 5.83
N LEU A 149 26.57 -13.17 6.03
CA LEU A 149 27.17 -13.49 7.32
C LEU A 149 28.17 -12.43 7.81
N SER A 150 28.67 -11.56 6.93
CA SER A 150 29.61 -10.51 7.33
C SER A 150 28.95 -9.44 8.19
N VAL A 151 27.63 -9.24 7.99
CA VAL A 151 26.78 -8.35 8.79
C VAL A 151 25.80 -9.10 9.68
N GLY A 152 25.88 -10.44 9.70
CA GLY A 152 24.98 -11.30 10.46
C GLY A 152 23.56 -11.39 9.91
N TYR A 153 23.38 -11.11 8.61
CA TYR A 153 22.10 -11.26 7.93
C TYR A 153 21.88 -12.72 7.51
N LEU A 154 20.76 -13.29 7.95
CA LEU A 154 20.26 -14.60 7.52
C LEU A 154 18.97 -14.37 6.73
N GLY A 155 18.95 -14.80 5.47
CA GLY A 155 17.84 -14.59 4.56
C GLY A 155 16.70 -15.59 4.74
N SER A 156 15.77 -15.56 3.82
CA SER A 156 14.48 -16.28 3.88
C SER A 156 14.62 -17.80 3.86
N SER A 157 15.76 -18.34 3.40
CA SER A 157 16.04 -19.78 3.33
C SER A 157 15.92 -20.50 4.68
N TRP A 158 16.01 -19.75 5.78
CA TRP A 158 15.91 -20.27 7.15
C TRP A 158 14.46 -20.34 7.68
N ARG A 159 13.46 -19.87 6.93
CA ARG A 159 12.04 -20.00 7.30
C ARG A 159 11.53 -21.40 6.96
N THR A 160 10.78 -22.01 7.87
CA THR A 160 10.11 -23.32 7.66
C THR A 160 8.67 -23.12 7.20
N GLU A 161 8.02 -24.15 6.63
CA GLU A 161 6.58 -24.10 6.28
C GLU A 161 5.66 -23.74 7.46
N LEU A 162 6.06 -24.02 8.71
CA LEU A 162 5.33 -23.60 9.91
C LEU A 162 5.42 -22.08 10.20
N MET A 163 6.25 -21.36 9.46
CA MET A 163 6.57 -19.93 9.63
C MET A 163 6.13 -19.07 8.42
N LEU A 164 5.54 -19.69 7.39
CA LEU A 164 5.00 -19.04 6.19
C LEU A 164 3.54 -19.52 6.04
N ASP A 165 2.57 -18.64 6.26
CA ASP A 165 1.15 -19.01 6.33
C ASP A 165 0.53 -19.30 4.94
N ASN A 166 1.22 -18.99 3.83
CA ASN A 166 0.87 -19.49 2.48
C ASN A 166 1.99 -19.28 1.43
N VAL A 167 1.80 -19.86 0.23
CA VAL A 167 2.74 -19.75 -0.92
C VAL A 167 2.92 -18.32 -1.42
N THR A 168 1.89 -17.45 -1.31
CA THR A 168 1.93 -16.06 -1.79
C THR A 168 2.69 -15.10 -0.87
N GLU A 169 2.94 -15.45 0.39
CA GLU A 169 3.74 -14.65 1.32
C GLU A 169 5.19 -14.49 0.89
N LYS A 170 5.72 -15.43 0.10
CA LYS A 170 7.07 -15.29 -0.46
C LYS A 170 7.17 -14.13 -1.44
N TYR A 171 6.05 -13.80 -2.08
CA TYR A 171 5.98 -12.85 -3.19
C TYR A 171 5.25 -11.56 -2.82
N THR A 172 4.90 -11.37 -1.55
CA THR A 172 4.24 -10.16 -1.06
C THR A 172 5.20 -9.43 -0.13
N PHE A 173 5.22 -8.10 -0.22
CA PHE A 173 6.04 -7.22 0.63
C PHE A 173 5.49 -7.12 2.06
#